data_AF-A0A7V9RM83-F1
#
_entry.id   AF-A0A7V9RM83-F1
#
_cell.length_a   1.000
_cell.length_b   1.000
_cell.length_c   1.000
_cell.angle_alpha   90.00
_cell.angle_beta   90.00
_cell.angle_gamma   90.00
#
_symmetry.space_group_name_H-M   'P 1'
#
loop_
_entity.id
_entity.type
_entity.pdbx_description
1 polymer ?
#
loop_
_entity_poly.entity_id
_entity_poly.type
_entity_poly.pdbx_seq_one_letter_code
_entity_poly.pdbx_strand_id
1 'polypeptide(L)'
;MAARRTGRRPGDPALTRQAILDAARGAFADHGYESTSIRRVAGDAAVDPALVHHYFGSKEDLFLAALDVPVTPDEVLKSALAGGVDEVGERMVRTFLSVWDSPRGTAAAAMLRSAVAHPWIAKLLREFMLNRVAKRALSELGITDQVELRASLVASQMLGLALTRHVLDFEPIASVPAETVVAALAPTIQRYVTGDISAEADAVG
;
A
#
# COMPACT_ATOMS: atom_id res chain seq x y z
N MET A 1 58.27 -12.82 0.66
CA MET A 1 57.27 -12.24 1.57
C MET A 1 55.97 -12.03 0.80
N ALA A 2 54.95 -12.87 1.03
CA ALA A 2 53.65 -12.73 0.38
C ALA A 2 52.78 -11.75 1.19
N ALA A 3 52.38 -10.63 0.58
CA ALA A 3 51.53 -9.63 1.22
C ALA A 3 50.09 -10.14 1.34
N ARG A 4 49.59 -10.07 2.56
CA ARG A 4 48.29 -10.57 3.04
C ARG A 4 47.15 -9.79 2.40
N ARG A 5 46.23 -10.50 1.71
CA ARG A 5 44.97 -9.94 1.19
C ARG A 5 44.18 -9.32 2.35
N THR A 6 43.91 -8.02 2.25
CA THR A 6 43.10 -7.26 3.19
C THR A 6 41.64 -7.69 3.06
N GLY A 7 41.14 -8.44 4.04
CA GLY A 7 39.72 -8.79 4.13
C GLY A 7 38.89 -7.51 4.30
N ARG A 8 37.94 -7.30 3.38
CA ARG A 8 36.92 -6.24 3.45
C ARG A 8 36.16 -6.43 4.77
N ARG A 9 36.25 -5.46 5.68
CA ARG A 9 35.49 -5.42 6.93
C ARG A 9 34.00 -5.60 6.58
N PRO A 10 33.25 -6.52 7.22
CA PRO A 10 31.80 -6.55 7.06
C PRO A 10 31.27 -5.18 7.46
N GLY A 11 30.62 -4.47 6.53
CA GLY A 11 29.93 -3.23 6.85
C GLY A 11 28.90 -3.52 7.94
N ASP A 12 28.65 -2.55 8.82
CA ASP A 12 27.62 -2.67 9.83
C ASP A 12 26.30 -3.11 9.17
N PRO A 13 25.71 -4.26 9.59
CA PRO A 13 24.47 -4.77 9.04
C PRO A 13 23.34 -3.72 9.04
N ALA A 14 23.27 -2.87 10.06
CA ALA A 14 22.25 -1.82 10.17
C ALA A 14 22.46 -0.72 9.13
N LEU A 15 23.71 -0.27 8.94
CA LEU A 15 24.05 0.72 7.90
C LEU A 15 23.79 0.18 6.50
N THR A 16 24.08 -1.09 6.28
CA THR A 16 23.83 -1.75 4.98
C THR A 16 22.32 -1.83 4.70
N ARG A 17 21.52 -2.25 5.69
CA ARG A 17 20.07 -2.28 5.57
C ARG A 17 19.50 -0.90 5.28
N GLN A 18 20.00 0.15 5.96
CA GLN A 18 19.55 1.52 5.75
C GLN A 18 19.91 2.04 4.36
N ALA A 19 21.14 1.79 3.88
CA ALA A 19 21.56 2.17 2.53
C ALA A 19 20.69 1.54 1.44
N ILE A 20 20.29 0.28 1.62
CA ILE A 20 19.35 -0.40 0.71
C ILE A 20 17.97 0.27 0.73
N LEU A 21 17.45 0.65 1.89
CA LEU A 21 16.16 1.33 2.00
C LEU A 21 16.18 2.71 1.34
N ASP A 22 17.25 3.48 1.50
CA ASP A 22 17.37 4.81 0.90
C ASP A 22 17.49 4.74 -0.63
N ALA A 23 18.30 3.79 -1.14
CA ALA A 23 18.35 3.50 -2.56
C ALA A 23 17.00 3.02 -3.12
N ALA A 24 16.29 2.16 -2.38
CA ALA A 24 14.97 1.68 -2.76
C ALA A 24 13.96 2.81 -2.87
N ARG A 25 13.91 3.72 -1.88
CA ARG A 25 13.03 4.90 -1.88
C ARG A 25 13.26 5.76 -3.12
N GLY A 26 14.53 6.06 -3.44
CA GLY A 26 14.89 6.81 -4.63
C GLY A 26 14.48 6.11 -5.93
N ALA A 27 14.86 4.84 -6.09
CA ALA A 27 14.57 4.08 -7.30
C ALA A 27 13.05 3.93 -7.55
N PHE A 28 12.28 3.61 -6.51
CA PHE A 28 10.84 3.52 -6.63
C PHE A 28 10.19 4.89 -6.87
N ALA A 29 10.69 5.96 -6.26
CA ALA A 29 10.20 7.31 -6.51
C ALA A 29 10.36 7.71 -7.98
N ASP A 30 11.53 7.46 -8.55
CA ASP A 30 11.87 7.90 -9.90
C ASP A 30 11.18 7.03 -10.95
N HIS A 31 11.22 5.71 -10.79
CA HIS A 31 10.83 4.77 -11.83
C HIS A 31 9.48 4.08 -11.58
N GLY A 32 8.91 4.24 -10.39
CA GLY A 32 7.75 3.49 -9.93
C GLY A 32 8.10 2.04 -9.56
N TYR A 33 7.13 1.35 -8.97
CA TYR A 33 7.27 -0.03 -8.53
C TYR A 33 7.63 -0.95 -9.69
N GLU A 34 6.81 -1.00 -10.75
CA GLU A 34 6.98 -1.97 -11.85
C GLU A 34 8.35 -1.87 -12.54
N SER A 35 8.79 -0.65 -12.84
CA SER A 35 10.05 -0.40 -13.56
C SER A 35 11.32 -0.51 -12.68
N THR A 36 11.16 -0.68 -11.37
CA THR A 36 12.28 -0.84 -10.43
C THR A 36 12.61 -2.31 -10.23
N SER A 37 13.88 -2.70 -10.32
CA SER A 37 14.32 -4.09 -10.06
C SER A 37 15.22 -4.14 -8.83
N ILE A 38 15.29 -5.31 -8.17
CA ILE A 38 16.23 -5.55 -7.06
C ILE A 38 17.68 -5.25 -7.49
N ARG A 39 18.05 -5.57 -8.73
CA ARG A 39 19.39 -5.29 -9.27
C ARG A 39 19.67 -3.80 -9.38
N ARG A 40 18.68 -2.99 -9.77
CA ARG A 40 18.81 -1.52 -9.80
C ARG A 40 19.09 -0.99 -8.40
N VAL A 41 18.24 -1.35 -7.44
CA VAL A 41 18.39 -0.91 -6.05
C VAL A 41 19.74 -1.33 -5.46
N ALA A 42 20.19 -2.57 -5.72
CA ALA A 42 21.49 -3.05 -5.26
C ALA A 42 22.65 -2.24 -5.86
N GLY A 43 22.56 -1.89 -7.14
CA GLY A 43 23.51 -1.01 -7.82
C GLY A 43 23.57 0.38 -7.18
N ASP A 44 22.39 0.99 -6.95
CA ASP A 44 22.26 2.31 -6.33
C ASP A 44 22.77 2.32 -4.88
N ALA A 45 22.57 1.23 -4.14
CA ALA A 45 23.09 1.04 -2.77
C ALA A 45 24.55 0.57 -2.72
N ALA A 46 25.20 0.32 -3.86
CA ALA A 46 26.55 -0.24 -3.97
C ALA A 46 26.75 -1.57 -3.20
N VAL A 47 25.73 -2.44 -3.22
CA VAL A 47 25.74 -3.77 -2.58
C VAL A 47 25.52 -4.88 -3.59
N ASP A 48 25.77 -6.13 -3.17
CA ASP A 48 25.42 -7.29 -3.96
C ASP A 48 23.88 -7.52 -3.96
N PRO A 49 23.23 -7.82 -5.09
CA PRO A 49 21.79 -8.12 -5.14
C PRO A 49 21.35 -9.26 -4.20
N ALA A 50 22.20 -10.26 -3.95
CA ALA A 50 21.92 -11.33 -3.01
C ALA A 50 21.77 -10.78 -1.57
N LEU A 51 22.45 -9.68 -1.24
CA LEU A 51 22.34 -9.04 0.06
C LEU A 51 20.98 -8.34 0.23
N VAL A 52 20.44 -7.75 -0.83
CA VAL A 52 19.08 -7.20 -0.83
C VAL A 52 18.05 -8.30 -0.60
N HIS A 53 18.17 -9.43 -1.32
CA HIS A 53 17.32 -10.59 -1.08
C HIS A 53 17.49 -11.18 0.33
N HIS A 54 18.69 -11.15 0.89
CA HIS A 54 18.92 -11.60 2.26
C HIS A 54 18.19 -10.74 3.31
N TYR A 55 18.22 -9.41 3.16
CA TYR A 55 17.58 -8.50 4.12
C TYR A 55 16.06 -8.41 3.98
N PHE A 56 15.54 -8.54 2.74
CA PHE A 56 14.15 -8.22 2.46
C PHE A 56 13.37 -9.38 1.82
N GLY A 57 14.01 -10.42 1.28
CA GLY A 57 13.30 -11.54 0.65
C GLY A 57 12.84 -11.21 -0.76
N SER A 58 11.77 -10.42 -0.90
CA SER A 58 11.19 -10.07 -2.20
C SER A 58 11.28 -8.55 -2.52
N LYS A 59 11.00 -8.19 -3.78
CA LYS A 59 10.85 -6.78 -4.20
C LYS A 59 9.66 -6.12 -3.50
N GLU A 60 8.60 -6.89 -3.23
CA GLU A 60 7.44 -6.40 -2.50
C GLU A 60 7.81 -6.07 -1.05
N ASP A 61 8.49 -6.98 -0.35
CA ASP A 61 8.92 -6.76 1.03
C ASP A 61 9.89 -5.59 1.16
N LEU A 62 10.81 -5.43 0.20
CA LEU A 62 11.69 -4.26 0.13
C LEU A 62 10.89 -2.97 -0.07
N PHE A 63 9.88 -2.98 -0.94
CA PHE A 63 9.03 -1.83 -1.19
C PHE A 63 8.20 -1.44 0.05
N LEU A 64 7.62 -2.43 0.74
CA LEU A 64 6.90 -2.24 2.00
C LEU A 64 7.83 -1.68 3.09
N ALA A 65 9.04 -2.23 3.21
CA ALA A 65 10.03 -1.75 4.16
C ALA A 65 10.55 -0.34 3.82
N ALA A 66 10.66 0.01 2.54
CA ALA A 66 11.03 1.35 2.08
C ALA A 66 9.97 2.40 2.46
N LEU A 67 8.70 1.99 2.44
CA LEU A 67 7.55 2.79 2.88
C LEU A 67 7.31 2.77 4.40
N ASP A 68 8.04 1.93 5.14
CA ASP A 68 7.80 1.66 6.57
C ASP A 68 6.36 1.20 6.86
N VAL A 69 5.77 0.42 5.94
CA VAL A 69 4.39 -0.07 6.06
C VAL A 69 4.36 -1.25 7.04
N PRO A 70 3.63 -1.16 8.15
CA PRO A 70 3.59 -2.21 9.18
C PRO A 70 2.61 -3.35 8.87
N VAL A 71 1.94 -3.32 7.71
CA VAL A 71 0.85 -4.24 7.33
C VAL A 71 1.12 -4.84 5.96
N THR A 72 1.12 -6.17 5.86
CA THR A 72 1.28 -6.85 4.58
C THR A 72 -0.06 -6.90 3.83
N PRO A 73 -0.08 -6.67 2.50
CA PRO A 73 -1.30 -6.76 1.71
C PRO A 73 -1.99 -8.13 1.81
N ASP A 74 -1.22 -9.21 1.86
CA ASP A 74 -1.75 -10.58 1.91
C ASP A 74 -2.68 -10.81 3.10
N GLU A 75 -2.28 -10.37 4.29
CA GLU A 75 -3.07 -10.53 5.51
C GLU A 75 -4.39 -9.75 5.43
N VAL A 76 -4.33 -8.51 4.92
CA VAL A 76 -5.50 -7.64 4.78
C VAL A 76 -6.46 -8.18 3.75
N LEU A 77 -5.96 -8.55 2.57
CA LEU A 77 -6.77 -9.04 1.46
C LEU A 77 -7.44 -10.37 1.82
N LYS A 78 -6.72 -11.29 2.47
CA LYS A 78 -7.30 -12.55 2.92
C LYS A 78 -8.53 -12.35 3.81
N SER A 79 -8.49 -11.40 4.73
CA SER A 79 -9.63 -11.07 5.61
C SER A 79 -10.73 -10.34 4.84
N ALA A 80 -10.38 -9.31 4.07
CA ALA A 80 -11.33 -8.45 3.39
C ALA A 80 -12.13 -9.19 2.29
N LEU A 81 -11.53 -10.19 1.65
CA LEU A 81 -12.10 -10.90 0.49
C LEU A 81 -12.68 -12.27 0.83
N ALA A 82 -12.58 -12.70 2.09
CA ALA A 82 -13.14 -13.97 2.54
C ALA A 82 -14.64 -14.08 2.19
N GLY A 83 -15.08 -15.22 1.66
CA GLY A 83 -16.50 -15.43 1.31
C GLY A 83 -16.96 -14.83 -0.02
N GLY A 84 -16.06 -14.25 -0.84
CA GLY A 84 -16.37 -13.83 -2.21
C GLY A 84 -16.91 -12.41 -2.32
N VAL A 85 -17.76 -12.16 -3.32
CA VAL A 85 -18.22 -10.81 -3.69
C VAL A 85 -19.40 -10.30 -2.86
N ASP A 86 -20.23 -11.19 -2.32
CA ASP A 86 -21.39 -10.83 -1.53
C ASP A 86 -20.95 -10.17 -0.22
N GLU A 87 -21.45 -8.97 0.09
CA GLU A 87 -21.10 -8.19 1.29
C GLU A 87 -19.59 -7.86 1.41
N VAL A 88 -18.82 -7.96 0.33
CA VAL A 88 -17.39 -7.67 0.32
C VAL A 88 -17.09 -6.21 0.70
N GLY A 89 -17.98 -5.29 0.35
CA GLY A 89 -17.87 -3.88 0.75
C GLY A 89 -17.86 -3.73 2.28
N GLU A 90 -18.69 -4.48 2.99
CA GLU A 90 -18.72 -4.47 4.46
C GLU A 90 -17.41 -5.01 5.03
N ARG A 91 -16.97 -6.17 4.56
CA ARG A 91 -15.73 -6.81 5.03
C ARG A 91 -14.50 -5.96 4.75
N MET A 92 -14.44 -5.30 3.60
CA MET A 92 -13.36 -4.37 3.26
C MET A 92 -13.29 -3.19 4.24
N VAL A 93 -14.41 -2.50 4.48
CA VAL A 93 -14.44 -1.34 5.41
C VAL A 93 -14.15 -1.79 6.85
N ARG A 94 -14.73 -2.91 7.28
CA ARG A 94 -14.53 -3.47 8.62
C ARG A 94 -13.07 -3.90 8.84
N THR A 95 -12.47 -4.60 7.86
CA THR A 95 -11.06 -4.99 7.91
C THR A 95 -10.16 -3.76 7.94
N PHE A 96 -10.43 -2.77 7.09
CA PHE A 96 -9.72 -1.50 7.09
C PHE A 96 -9.73 -0.83 8.47
N LEU A 97 -10.91 -0.62 9.06
CA LEU A 97 -11.04 0.02 10.38
C LEU A 97 -10.32 -0.80 11.47
N SER A 98 -10.44 -2.13 11.46
CA SER A 98 -9.74 -2.98 12.42
C SER A 98 -8.21 -2.84 12.39
N VAL A 99 -7.64 -2.61 11.19
CA VAL A 99 -6.21 -2.40 11.00
C VAL A 99 -5.82 -0.99 11.47
N TRP A 100 -6.61 0.01 11.09
CA TRP A 100 -6.31 1.42 11.36
C TRP A 100 -6.57 1.85 12.81
N ASP A 101 -7.50 1.20 13.51
CA ASP A 101 -7.73 1.37 14.95
C ASP A 101 -6.70 0.61 15.81
N SER A 102 -5.82 -0.19 15.19
CA SER A 102 -4.74 -0.93 15.88
C SER A 102 -3.44 -0.10 15.94
N PRO A 103 -2.44 -0.50 16.76
CA PRO A 103 -1.11 0.13 16.76
C PRO A 103 -0.44 0.18 15.38
N ARG A 104 -0.78 -0.73 14.47
CA ARG A 104 -0.29 -0.70 13.08
C ARG A 104 -0.82 0.51 12.31
N GLY A 105 -2.04 0.95 12.61
CA GLY A 105 -2.65 2.15 12.05
C GLY A 105 -1.89 3.43 12.38
N THR A 106 -1.23 3.52 13.54
CA THR A 106 -0.42 4.68 13.92
C THR A 106 0.75 4.90 12.97
N ALA A 107 1.46 3.83 12.60
CA ALA A 107 2.57 3.90 11.63
C ALA A 107 2.05 4.15 10.21
N ALA A 108 0.93 3.55 9.81
CA ALA A 108 0.27 3.86 8.53
C ALA A 108 -0.16 5.34 8.44
N ALA A 109 -0.65 5.93 9.54
CA ALA A 109 -1.00 7.35 9.63
C ALA A 109 0.24 8.26 9.52
N ALA A 110 1.36 7.87 10.11
CA ALA A 110 2.63 8.58 9.96
C ALA A 110 3.10 8.58 8.49
N MET A 111 3.05 7.43 7.81
CA MET A 111 3.34 7.34 6.38
C MET A 111 2.40 8.22 5.55
N LEU A 112 1.09 8.22 5.84
CA LEU A 112 0.11 9.04 5.14
C LEU A 112 0.39 10.54 5.32
N ARG A 113 0.77 10.99 6.52
CA ARG A 113 1.23 12.37 6.76
C ARG A 113 2.48 12.71 5.92
N SER A 114 3.45 11.79 5.86
CA SER A 114 4.64 11.99 5.04
C SER A 114 4.33 12.04 3.55
N ALA A 115 3.34 11.28 3.07
CA ALA A 115 2.84 11.33 1.70
C ALA A 115 2.26 12.70 1.32
N VAL A 116 1.53 13.34 2.24
CA VAL A 116 0.99 14.70 2.03
C VAL A 116 2.12 15.73 1.87
N ALA A 117 3.20 15.58 2.64
CA ALA A 117 4.32 16.51 2.61
C ALA A 117 5.31 16.28 1.45
N HIS A 118 5.40 15.05 0.93
CA HIS A 118 6.44 14.67 -0.02
C HIS A 118 5.85 13.97 -1.27
N PRO A 119 5.94 14.58 -2.47
CA PRO A 119 5.33 14.05 -3.70
C PRO A 119 5.78 12.63 -4.07
N TRP A 120 7.03 12.28 -3.77
CA TRP A 120 7.54 10.95 -4.06
C TRP A 120 6.87 9.86 -3.20
N ILE A 121 6.65 10.11 -1.91
CA ILE A 121 5.94 9.20 -1.02
C ILE A 121 4.48 9.06 -1.48
N ALA A 122 3.85 10.16 -1.91
CA ALA A 122 2.51 10.10 -2.49
C ALA A 122 2.45 9.21 -3.74
N LYS A 123 3.43 9.30 -4.64
CA LYS A 123 3.52 8.42 -5.82
C LYS A 123 3.64 6.95 -5.43
N LEU A 124 4.50 6.64 -4.46
CA LEU A 124 4.67 5.26 -3.96
C LEU A 124 3.40 4.73 -3.30
N LEU A 125 2.79 5.51 -2.41
CA LEU A 125 1.55 5.15 -1.76
C LEU A 125 0.42 4.91 -2.78
N ARG A 126 0.33 5.76 -3.81
CA ARG A 126 -0.63 5.58 -4.91
C ARG A 126 -0.39 4.26 -5.63
N GLU A 127 0.85 3.97 -6.00
CA GLU A 127 1.18 2.71 -6.70
C GLU A 127 0.90 1.48 -5.84
N PHE A 128 1.22 1.55 -4.54
CA PHE A 128 0.90 0.52 -3.57
C PHE A 128 -0.61 0.27 -3.50
N MET A 129 -1.38 1.32 -3.20
CA MET A 129 -2.82 1.21 -2.97
C MET A 129 -3.57 0.78 -4.24
N LEU A 130 -3.17 1.28 -5.42
CA LEU A 130 -3.82 0.91 -6.66
C LEU A 130 -3.41 -0.49 -7.13
N ASN A 131 -2.11 -0.79 -7.24
CA ASN A 131 -1.67 -2.01 -7.92
C ASN A 131 -1.56 -3.21 -6.96
N ARG A 132 -1.12 -3.00 -5.70
CA ARG A 132 -0.90 -4.10 -4.75
C ARG A 132 -2.13 -4.41 -3.89
N VAL A 133 -3.02 -3.42 -3.69
CA VAL A 133 -4.21 -3.58 -2.86
C VAL A 133 -5.48 -3.62 -3.73
N ALA A 134 -5.89 -2.50 -4.32
CA ALA A 134 -7.20 -2.38 -4.95
C ALA A 134 -7.36 -3.24 -6.21
N LYS A 135 -6.46 -3.15 -7.19
CA LYS A 135 -6.52 -3.99 -8.41
C LYS A 135 -6.36 -5.47 -8.11
N ARG A 136 -5.48 -5.81 -7.16
CA ARG A 136 -5.31 -7.19 -6.70
C ARG A 136 -6.60 -7.72 -6.09
N ALA A 137 -7.25 -6.95 -5.23
CA ALA A 137 -8.54 -7.31 -4.65
C ALA A 137 -9.61 -7.58 -5.70
N LEU A 138 -9.73 -6.69 -6.70
CA LEU A 138 -10.67 -6.88 -7.81
C LEU A 138 -10.35 -8.15 -8.62
N SER A 139 -9.07 -8.41 -8.89
CA SER A 139 -8.63 -9.61 -9.59
C SER A 139 -8.95 -10.89 -8.81
N GLU A 140 -8.73 -10.92 -7.49
CA GLU A 140 -9.04 -12.07 -6.63
C GLU A 140 -10.56 -12.33 -6.54
N LEU A 141 -11.37 -11.29 -6.68
CA LEU A 141 -12.83 -11.38 -6.75
C LEU A 141 -13.36 -11.71 -8.15
N GLY A 142 -12.48 -11.83 -9.16
CA GLY A 142 -12.87 -12.11 -10.55
C GLY A 142 -13.51 -10.92 -11.27
N ILE A 143 -13.32 -9.69 -10.79
CA ILE A 143 -13.82 -8.48 -11.43
C ILE A 143 -12.87 -8.06 -12.55
N THR A 144 -13.37 -8.01 -13.78
CA THR A 144 -12.55 -7.76 -14.99
C THR A 144 -12.96 -6.51 -15.77
N ASP A 145 -14.10 -5.90 -15.48
CA ASP A 145 -14.55 -4.68 -16.15
C ASP A 145 -14.09 -3.43 -15.40
N GLN A 146 -13.73 -2.38 -16.15
CA GLN A 146 -13.44 -1.05 -15.60
C GLN A 146 -12.46 -1.05 -14.41
N VAL A 147 -11.52 -2.01 -14.37
CA VAL A 147 -10.68 -2.33 -13.20
C VAL A 147 -9.93 -1.11 -12.69
N GLU A 148 -9.40 -0.27 -13.59
CA GLU A 148 -8.70 0.97 -13.23
C GLU A 148 -9.61 1.96 -12.49
N LEU A 149 -10.83 2.14 -12.98
CA LEU A 149 -11.79 3.08 -12.40
C LEU A 149 -12.32 2.55 -11.06
N ARG A 150 -12.74 1.28 -11.02
CA ARG A 150 -13.21 0.61 -9.79
C ARG A 150 -12.13 0.65 -8.70
N ALA A 151 -10.89 0.29 -9.04
CA ALA A 151 -9.78 0.31 -8.10
C ALA A 151 -9.52 1.72 -7.57
N SER A 152 -9.59 2.73 -8.43
CA SER A 152 -9.39 4.12 -8.04
C SER A 152 -10.50 4.65 -7.13
N LEU A 153 -11.76 4.27 -7.38
CA LEU A 153 -12.92 4.63 -6.56
C LEU A 153 -12.87 3.96 -5.17
N VAL A 154 -12.52 2.68 -5.11
CA VAL A 154 -12.34 1.98 -3.82
C VAL A 154 -11.18 2.58 -3.04
N ALA A 155 -10.03 2.77 -3.69
CA ALA A 155 -8.85 3.33 -3.03
C ALA A 155 -9.08 4.76 -2.54
N SER A 156 -9.78 5.61 -3.31
CA SER A 156 -10.06 6.99 -2.92
C SER A 156 -10.93 7.07 -1.67
N GLN A 157 -11.95 6.22 -1.55
CA GLN A 157 -12.79 6.19 -0.35
C GLN A 157 -12.06 5.68 0.87
N MET A 158 -11.27 4.60 0.73
CA MET A 158 -10.50 4.06 1.85
C MET A 158 -9.42 5.05 2.32
N LEU A 159 -8.69 5.69 1.40
CA LEU A 159 -7.70 6.71 1.75
C LEU A 159 -8.34 7.98 2.29
N GLY A 160 -9.48 8.39 1.76
CA GLY A 160 -10.25 9.52 2.28
C GLY A 160 -10.70 9.28 3.71
N LEU A 161 -11.20 8.08 4.01
CA LEU A 161 -11.53 7.66 5.37
C LEU A 161 -10.27 7.65 6.25
N ALA A 162 -9.16 7.08 5.79
CA ALA A 162 -7.88 7.08 6.52
C ALA A 162 -7.47 8.50 6.92
N LEU A 163 -7.47 9.41 5.96
CA LEU A 163 -7.03 10.78 6.12
C LEU A 163 -7.95 11.55 7.06
N THR A 164 -9.26 11.48 6.85
CA THR A 164 -10.24 12.27 7.61
C THR A 164 -10.43 11.74 9.03
N ARG A 165 -10.42 10.42 9.24
CA ARG A 165 -10.62 9.80 10.56
C ARG A 165 -9.36 9.71 11.42
N HIS A 166 -8.18 9.49 10.83
CA HIS A 166 -6.96 9.17 11.61
C HIS A 166 -5.81 10.18 11.48
N VAL A 167 -5.92 11.14 10.54
CA VAL A 167 -4.87 12.14 10.31
C VAL A 167 -5.34 13.56 10.58
N LEU A 168 -6.52 13.91 10.09
CA LEU A 168 -7.09 15.26 10.19
C LEU A 168 -8.14 15.41 11.29
N ASP A 169 -8.58 14.31 11.89
CA ASP A 169 -9.55 14.26 12.98
C ASP A 169 -10.85 15.04 12.68
N PHE A 170 -11.45 14.81 11.51
CA PHE A 170 -12.72 15.42 11.12
C PHE A 170 -13.86 14.87 11.98
N GLU A 171 -14.61 15.74 12.66
CA GLU A 171 -15.78 15.31 13.42
C GLU A 171 -17.08 15.39 12.58
N PRO A 172 -18.03 14.44 12.76
CA PRO A 172 -18.02 13.36 13.76
C PRO A 172 -17.29 12.08 13.30
N ILE A 173 -16.73 12.03 12.08
CA ILE A 173 -16.19 10.79 11.51
C ILE A 173 -14.97 10.25 12.26
N ALA A 174 -14.23 11.09 12.99
CA ALA A 174 -13.10 10.70 13.84
C ALA A 174 -13.56 9.89 15.06
N SER A 175 -14.66 10.30 15.71
CA SER A 175 -15.08 9.75 17.01
C SER A 175 -16.24 8.77 16.95
N VAL A 176 -17.05 8.76 15.89
CA VAL A 176 -18.18 7.82 15.78
C VAL A 176 -17.73 6.36 15.81
N PRO A 177 -18.56 5.43 16.34
CA PRO A 177 -18.25 4.01 16.35
C PRO A 177 -17.96 3.46 14.94
N ALA A 178 -17.03 2.51 14.87
CA ALA A 178 -16.66 1.85 13.61
C ALA A 178 -17.88 1.29 12.86
N GLU A 179 -18.84 0.68 13.57
CA GLU A 179 -20.07 0.15 12.97
C GLU A 179 -20.91 1.21 12.25
N THR A 180 -20.93 2.45 12.75
CA THR A 180 -21.63 3.55 12.09
C THR A 180 -20.96 3.90 10.76
N VAL A 181 -19.62 3.89 10.71
CA VAL A 181 -18.86 4.12 9.48
C VAL A 181 -19.04 2.96 8.50
N VAL A 182 -18.99 1.71 8.99
CA VAL A 182 -19.22 0.51 8.18
C VAL A 182 -20.60 0.57 7.53
N ALA A 183 -21.67 0.79 8.31
CA ALA A 183 -23.03 0.85 7.78
C ALA A 183 -23.21 1.94 6.72
N ALA A 184 -22.54 3.09 6.88
CA ALA A 184 -22.64 4.20 5.94
C ALA A 184 -21.81 3.97 4.65
N LEU A 185 -20.61 3.43 4.77
CA LEU A 185 -19.64 3.37 3.66
C LEU A 185 -19.67 2.04 2.90
N ALA A 186 -20.00 0.93 3.56
CA ALA A 186 -19.99 -0.41 2.96
C ALA A 186 -20.85 -0.52 1.69
N PRO A 187 -22.07 0.04 1.61
CA PRO A 187 -22.87 -0.02 0.37
C PRO A 187 -22.21 0.71 -0.80
N THR A 188 -21.49 1.81 -0.52
CA THR A 188 -20.75 2.57 -1.53
C THR A 188 -19.57 1.76 -2.06
N ILE A 189 -18.80 1.13 -1.17
CA ILE A 189 -17.69 0.26 -1.57
C ILE A 189 -18.21 -0.96 -2.35
N GLN A 190 -19.30 -1.59 -1.88
CA GLN A 190 -19.93 -2.69 -2.60
C GLN A 190 -20.33 -2.27 -4.02
N ARG A 191 -20.97 -1.11 -4.17
CA ARG A 191 -21.31 -0.55 -5.48
C ARG A 191 -20.07 -0.35 -6.36
N TYR A 192 -18.97 0.15 -5.82
CA TYR A 192 -17.75 0.31 -6.61
C TYR A 192 -17.11 -1.01 -7.04
N VAL A 193 -17.21 -2.05 -6.21
CA VAL A 193 -16.67 -3.38 -6.53
C VAL A 193 -17.55 -4.11 -7.55
N THR A 194 -18.86 -4.22 -7.31
CA THR A 194 -19.76 -5.10 -8.09
C THR A 194 -20.92 -4.39 -8.76
N GLY A 195 -21.25 -3.17 -8.35
CA GLY A 195 -22.39 -2.42 -8.88
C GLY A 195 -22.09 -1.68 -10.18
N ASP A 196 -23.12 -1.03 -10.71
CA ASP A 196 -22.97 -0.12 -11.85
C ASP A 196 -22.33 1.21 -11.41
N ILE A 197 -21.25 1.55 -12.09
CA ILE A 197 -20.44 2.76 -11.89
C ILE A 197 -20.40 3.64 -13.14
N SER A 198 -21.12 3.26 -14.18
CA SER A 198 -21.29 4.06 -15.39
C SER A 198 -22.16 5.26 -15.03
N ALA A 199 -21.81 6.46 -15.52
CA ALA A 199 -22.82 7.51 -15.63
C ALA A 199 -23.84 7.05 -16.68
N GLU A 200 -25.14 7.18 -16.42
CA GLU A 200 -26.16 7.02 -17.46
C GLU A 200 -25.77 7.91 -18.65
N ALA A 201 -25.26 7.29 -19.72
CA ALA A 201 -24.90 7.97 -20.95
C ALA A 201 -26.12 8.24 -21.85
N ASP A 202 -27.34 8.17 -21.29
CA ASP A 202 -28.62 8.28 -22.01
C ASP A 202 -29.42 9.55 -21.67
N ALA A 203 -28.75 10.59 -21.16
CA ALA A 203 -29.38 11.88 -20.89
C ALA A 203 -28.87 13.01 -21.81
N VAL A 204 -28.75 12.77 -23.12
CA VAL A 204 -28.87 13.82 -24.14
C VAL A 204 -29.54 13.21 -25.38
N GLY A 205 -30.82 13.53 -25.56
CA GLY A 205 -31.57 13.26 -26.78
C GLY A 205 -31.23 14.21 -27.93
#